data_AF-A0A7G7BMP1-F1
#
_entry.id   AF-A0A7G7BMP1-F1
#
_cell.length_a   1.000
_cell.length_b   1.000
_cell.length_c   1.000
_cell.angle_alpha   90.00
_cell.angle_beta   90.00
_cell.angle_gamma   90.00
#
_symmetry.space_group_name_H-M   'P 1'
#
loop_
_entity.id
_entity.type
_entity.pdbx_description
1 polymer ?
#
loop_
_entity_poly.entity_id
_entity_poly.type
_entity_poly.pdbx_seq_one_letter_code
_entity_poly.pdbx_strand_id
1 'polypeptide(L)'
;MSESMSESLLAAVTPAHGGDASDRAALVRSLIADRADVSARDEQGAAPLHRAVEAPYDGDGPLPSLEVVRALLECGADVHATDSKGVTPAGWVVARSGAEAEAQRVRRSVEVLALLVEHGARLDGPSGLRTGGSLAHHSDVTQQVYAFLLDHGAPIDAVDDRGDTPLHATVRSRRPELVKLLLERGADTAAVDGLGRTPLGFAERQAQAETVAVLKAAGAPARVRYPVVEGGPLPIDMGAVRQVAGVMRAERAAVCEAAGIPDDSGWLAELVEPDLDSYQELAARFSDGIDPDLLGSVPEMCAKALGDTGATRTLLGDRLVDTPFFHHGDLVVKGHLRVAAPFVLTGSLTVEGVLADCGPASVVAVCGDVTARGVFTDGDVKCGDIHAEVVYGFYNDHTLQAGRIHARLVIEDDHETIATVEADLYFDQDDYQQGYGDGVQEQLRELLVDDVFAADEDEDEEMLDSRLLMTRLSEGLPVFRVDAAPEGH
;
A
#
# COMPACT_ATOMS: atom_id res chain seq x y z
N MET A 1 1.28 -8.87 43.55
CA MET A 1 1.75 -10.28 43.62
C MET A 1 1.58 -10.99 42.28
N SER A 2 0.41 -10.91 41.60
CA SER A 2 0.24 -11.52 40.26
C SER A 2 1.17 -10.92 39.20
N GLU A 3 1.39 -9.60 39.23
CA GLU A 3 2.25 -8.88 38.30
C GLU A 3 3.73 -9.26 38.44
N SER A 4 4.26 -9.27 39.67
CA SER A 4 5.64 -9.74 39.94
C SER A 4 5.86 -11.22 39.61
N MET A 5 4.81 -12.05 39.71
CA MET A 5 4.87 -13.47 39.32
C MET A 5 4.85 -13.65 37.80
N SER A 6 4.19 -12.75 37.07
CA SER A 6 4.14 -12.75 35.62
C SER A 6 5.47 -12.28 35.00
N GLU A 7 6.14 -11.29 35.62
CA GLU A 7 7.52 -10.93 35.29
C GLU A 7 8.49 -12.09 35.57
N SER A 8 8.30 -12.79 36.68
CA SER A 8 9.11 -13.98 37.03
C SER A 8 8.91 -15.12 36.02
N LEU A 9 7.69 -15.30 35.52
CA LEU A 9 7.37 -16.26 34.46
C LEU A 9 8.07 -15.87 33.15
N LEU A 10 7.96 -14.61 32.73
CA LEU A 10 8.62 -14.10 31.52
C LEU A 10 10.14 -14.29 31.60
N ALA A 11 10.76 -14.06 32.76
CA ALA A 11 12.18 -14.31 32.96
C ALA A 11 12.53 -15.81 32.89
N ALA A 12 11.74 -16.69 33.51
CA ALA A 12 11.99 -18.13 33.57
C ALA A 12 11.90 -18.84 32.20
N VAL A 13 11.05 -18.34 31.30
CA VAL A 13 10.86 -18.92 29.96
C VAL A 13 11.96 -18.54 28.99
N THR A 14 12.68 -17.44 29.23
CA THR A 14 13.78 -17.01 28.35
C THR A 14 14.89 -18.08 28.25
N PRO A 15 15.46 -18.33 27.06
CA PRO A 15 16.56 -19.28 26.91
C PRO A 15 17.80 -18.92 27.75
N ALA A 16 18.04 -17.63 27.97
CA ALA A 16 19.17 -17.12 28.77
C ALA A 16 19.05 -17.38 30.28
N HIS A 17 17.88 -17.82 30.75
CA HIS A 17 17.71 -18.24 32.13
C HIS A 17 18.57 -19.48 32.39
N GLY A 18 19.60 -19.33 33.24
CA GLY A 18 20.51 -20.43 33.59
C GLY A 18 19.80 -21.59 34.31
N GLY A 19 20.45 -22.74 34.36
CA GLY A 19 19.90 -23.97 34.97
C GLY A 19 19.52 -25.02 33.92
N ASP A 20 19.17 -26.22 34.41
CA ASP A 20 18.76 -27.34 33.54
C ASP A 20 17.38 -27.09 32.92
N ALA A 21 17.16 -27.60 31.71
CA ALA A 21 15.91 -27.43 30.97
C ALA A 21 14.70 -28.01 31.74
N SER A 22 14.89 -29.14 32.44
CA SER A 22 13.85 -29.81 33.19
C SER A 22 13.48 -29.02 34.45
N ASP A 23 14.49 -28.47 35.14
CA ASP A 23 14.27 -27.63 36.31
C ASP A 23 13.52 -26.35 35.93
N ARG A 24 13.86 -25.75 34.78
CA ARG A 24 13.13 -24.59 34.24
C ARG A 24 11.71 -24.92 33.85
N ALA A 25 11.47 -26.05 33.19
CA ALA A 25 10.13 -26.49 32.84
C ALA A 25 9.29 -26.74 34.11
N ALA A 26 9.88 -27.32 35.16
CA ALA A 26 9.23 -27.50 36.46
C ALA A 26 8.92 -26.15 37.13
N LEU A 27 9.84 -25.19 37.06
CA LEU A 27 9.62 -23.82 37.57
C LEU A 27 8.45 -23.14 36.85
N VAL A 28 8.40 -23.21 35.52
CA VAL A 28 7.28 -22.66 34.72
C VAL A 28 5.94 -23.25 35.17
N ARG A 29 5.85 -24.58 35.32
CA ARG A 29 4.63 -25.24 35.81
C ARG A 29 4.24 -24.78 37.21
N SER A 30 5.22 -24.65 38.11
CA SER A 30 4.98 -24.17 39.48
C SER A 30 4.48 -22.74 39.50
N LEU A 31 5.10 -21.84 38.74
CA LEU A 31 4.69 -20.43 38.67
C LEU A 31 3.24 -20.30 38.17
N ILE A 32 2.88 -21.04 37.12
CA ILE A 32 1.51 -21.03 36.58
C ILE A 32 0.52 -21.65 37.58
N ALA A 33 0.89 -22.73 38.26
CA ALA A 33 0.08 -23.32 39.34
C ALA A 33 -0.15 -22.33 40.51
N ASP A 34 0.84 -21.49 40.80
CA ASP A 34 0.80 -20.40 41.77
C ASP A 34 0.16 -19.10 41.20
N ARG A 35 -0.63 -19.22 40.13
CA ARG A 35 -1.42 -18.16 39.49
C ARG A 35 -0.60 -17.09 38.75
N ALA A 36 0.60 -17.41 38.26
CA ALA A 36 1.23 -16.59 37.22
C ALA A 36 0.39 -16.62 35.95
N ASP A 37 0.25 -15.47 35.29
CA ASP A 37 -0.55 -15.34 34.09
C ASP A 37 0.22 -15.85 32.86
N VAL A 38 -0.16 -17.02 32.34
CA VAL A 38 0.42 -17.60 31.12
C VAL A 38 0.15 -16.75 29.87
N SER A 39 -0.83 -15.83 29.96
CA SER A 39 -1.18 -14.87 28.92
C SER A 39 -0.62 -13.47 29.17
N ALA A 40 0.30 -13.30 30.12
CA ALA A 40 0.98 -12.03 30.35
C ALA A 40 1.56 -11.44 29.06
N ARG A 41 1.69 -10.11 29.01
CA ARG A 41 2.20 -9.37 27.87
C ARG A 41 3.29 -8.42 28.35
N ASP A 42 4.43 -8.44 27.67
CA ASP A 42 5.49 -7.46 27.91
C ASP A 42 5.26 -6.16 27.12
N GLU A 43 6.25 -5.26 27.13
CA GLU A 43 6.21 -3.97 26.42
C GLU A 43 6.08 -4.11 24.89
N GLN A 44 6.47 -5.24 24.31
CA GLN A 44 6.31 -5.53 22.88
C GLN A 44 4.96 -6.20 22.58
N GLY A 45 4.13 -6.41 23.61
CA GLY A 45 2.92 -7.23 23.53
C GLY A 45 3.21 -8.72 23.41
N ALA A 46 4.45 -9.17 23.66
CA ALA A 46 4.82 -10.57 23.48
C ALA A 46 4.39 -11.41 24.70
N ALA A 47 3.84 -12.58 24.41
CA ALA A 47 3.46 -13.58 25.42
C ALA A 47 4.67 -14.40 25.92
N PRO A 48 4.58 -15.09 27.07
CA PRO A 48 5.60 -16.04 27.53
C PRO A 48 6.02 -17.07 26.47
N LEU A 49 5.09 -17.50 25.61
CA LEU A 49 5.39 -18.44 24.52
C LEU A 49 6.28 -17.80 23.43
N HIS A 50 6.13 -16.51 23.12
CA HIS A 50 7.03 -15.79 22.21
C HIS A 50 8.46 -15.79 22.76
N ARG A 51 8.60 -15.49 24.06
CA ARG A 51 9.91 -15.48 24.75
C ARG A 51 10.56 -16.85 24.82
N ALA A 52 9.78 -17.90 25.03
CA ALA A 52 10.29 -19.27 25.05
C ALA A 52 10.90 -19.71 23.71
N VAL A 53 10.41 -19.14 22.60
CA VAL A 53 10.90 -19.43 21.23
C VAL A 53 11.85 -18.37 20.68
N GLU A 54 12.11 -17.29 21.43
CA GLU A 54 12.79 -16.07 20.96
C GLU A 54 14.27 -16.28 20.54
N ALA A 55 14.90 -17.36 21.02
CA ALA A 55 16.34 -17.64 20.85
C ALA A 55 17.25 -16.49 21.31
N PRO A 56 18.58 -16.68 21.23
CA PRO A 56 19.27 -15.99 20.14
C PRO A 56 19.78 -16.98 19.09
N TYR A 57 19.64 -16.60 17.82
CA TYR A 57 20.22 -17.30 16.66
C TYR A 57 21.45 -16.56 16.12
N ASP A 58 21.96 -15.61 16.90
CA ASP A 58 23.00 -14.64 16.63
C ASP A 58 23.89 -14.49 17.88
N GLY A 59 24.66 -15.54 18.17
CA GLY A 59 25.68 -15.58 19.24
C GLY A 59 25.92 -16.99 19.80
N ASP A 60 26.76 -17.12 20.83
CA ASP A 60 26.99 -18.38 21.57
C ASP A 60 25.88 -18.70 22.60
N GLY A 61 24.71 -18.06 22.48
CA GLY A 61 23.61 -18.19 23.43
C GLY A 61 22.87 -19.53 23.35
N PRO A 62 22.17 -19.93 24.42
CA PRO A 62 21.45 -21.20 24.47
C PRO A 62 20.21 -21.18 23.54
N LEU A 63 20.01 -22.29 22.83
CA LEU A 63 18.85 -22.48 21.97
C LEU A 63 17.55 -22.67 22.78
N PRO A 64 16.37 -22.38 22.19
CA PRO A 64 15.06 -22.60 22.84
C PRO A 64 14.91 -24.00 23.42
N SER A 65 14.45 -24.12 24.66
CA SER A 65 14.21 -25.43 25.30
C SER A 65 12.85 -25.99 24.89
N LEU A 66 12.85 -27.16 24.23
CA LEU A 66 11.61 -27.86 23.88
C LEU A 66 10.77 -28.22 25.10
N GLU A 67 11.42 -28.49 26.24
CA GLU A 67 10.72 -28.82 27.49
C GLU A 67 9.98 -27.61 28.07
N VAL A 68 10.57 -26.42 27.98
CA VAL A 68 9.95 -25.17 28.43
C VAL A 68 8.81 -24.76 27.50
N VAL A 69 9.00 -24.85 26.18
CA VAL A 69 7.94 -24.60 25.20
C VAL A 69 6.78 -25.57 25.43
N ARG A 70 7.06 -26.86 25.62
CA ARG A 70 6.05 -27.89 25.92
C ARG A 70 5.32 -27.60 27.22
N ALA A 71 6.04 -27.23 28.29
CA ALA A 71 5.43 -26.91 29.57
C ALA A 71 4.44 -25.74 29.46
N LEU A 72 4.78 -24.68 28.71
CA LEU A 72 3.87 -23.56 28.47
C LEU A 72 2.61 -23.99 27.72
N LEU A 73 2.76 -24.74 26.63
CA LEU A 73 1.63 -25.24 25.83
C LEU A 73 0.71 -26.14 26.66
N GLU A 74 1.27 -27.07 27.45
CA GLU A 74 0.51 -27.96 28.35
C GLU A 74 -0.17 -27.19 29.50
N CYS A 75 0.38 -26.04 29.90
CA CYS A 75 -0.22 -25.14 30.88
C CYS A 75 -1.23 -24.14 30.28
N GLY A 76 -1.59 -24.28 28.99
CA GLY A 76 -2.63 -23.49 28.34
C GLY A 76 -2.14 -22.17 27.75
N ALA A 77 -0.85 -22.04 27.44
CA ALA A 77 -0.37 -20.92 26.63
C ALA A 77 -1.06 -20.94 25.26
N ASP A 78 -1.59 -19.78 24.84
CA ASP A 78 -2.20 -19.62 23.53
C ASP A 78 -1.14 -19.68 22.42
N VAL A 79 -1.19 -20.75 21.62
CA VAL A 79 -0.29 -20.99 20.49
C VAL A 79 -0.46 -19.96 19.37
N HIS A 80 -1.60 -19.26 19.34
CA HIS A 80 -1.94 -18.21 18.38
C HIS A 80 -1.83 -16.80 18.96
N ALA A 81 -1.31 -16.64 20.18
CA ALA A 81 -1.11 -15.32 20.76
C ALA A 81 -0.32 -14.44 19.78
N THR A 82 -0.71 -13.18 19.62
CA THR A 82 0.02 -12.23 18.78
C THR A 82 0.70 -11.16 19.63
N ASP A 83 1.87 -10.72 19.18
CA ASP A 83 2.53 -9.52 19.69
C ASP A 83 1.83 -8.24 19.20
N SER A 84 2.37 -7.06 19.56
CA SER A 84 1.83 -5.76 19.13
C SER A 84 1.83 -5.55 17.61
N LYS A 85 2.58 -6.36 16.84
CA LYS A 85 2.65 -6.34 15.39
C LYS A 85 1.81 -7.44 14.73
N GLY A 86 1.04 -8.20 15.52
CA GLY A 86 0.23 -9.30 14.99
C GLY A 86 1.02 -10.60 14.75
N VAL A 87 2.30 -10.69 15.12
CA VAL A 87 3.13 -11.86 14.82
C VAL A 87 2.93 -12.94 15.88
N THR A 88 2.83 -14.20 15.44
CA THR A 88 2.65 -15.37 16.33
C THR A 88 3.99 -15.95 16.80
N PRO A 89 4.02 -16.85 17.81
CA PRO A 89 5.24 -17.57 18.19
C PRO A 89 5.85 -18.37 17.02
N ALA A 90 5.04 -18.98 16.16
CA ALA A 90 5.53 -19.65 14.96
C ALA A 90 6.20 -18.65 13.99
N GLY A 91 5.60 -17.47 13.80
CA GLY A 91 6.20 -16.39 13.03
C GLY A 91 7.54 -15.90 13.60
N TRP A 92 7.69 -15.84 14.93
CA TRP A 92 8.96 -15.50 15.57
C TRP A 92 10.07 -16.52 15.29
N VAL A 93 9.75 -17.81 15.27
CA VAL A 93 10.71 -18.88 14.92
C VAL A 93 11.15 -18.74 13.48
N VAL A 94 10.20 -18.53 12.55
CA VAL A 94 10.51 -18.39 11.11
C VAL A 94 11.36 -17.15 10.85
N ALA A 95 10.95 -15.97 11.35
CA ALA A 95 11.64 -14.71 11.15
C ALA A 95 13.09 -14.68 11.67
N ARG A 96 13.45 -15.60 12.58
CA ARG A 96 14.79 -15.70 13.17
C ARG A 96 15.58 -16.91 12.65
N SER A 97 15.01 -17.70 11.75
CA SER A 97 15.64 -18.90 11.16
C SER A 97 16.35 -18.59 9.83
N GLY A 98 17.25 -17.61 9.85
CA GLY A 98 17.90 -17.07 8.65
C GLY A 98 18.65 -18.10 7.79
N ALA A 99 18.88 -17.75 6.53
CA ALA A 99 19.42 -18.63 5.49
C ALA A 99 20.81 -19.20 5.80
N GLU A 100 21.61 -18.50 6.60
CA GLU A 100 22.99 -18.89 6.98
C GLU A 100 23.07 -19.59 8.34
N ALA A 101 21.95 -19.99 8.92
CA ALA A 101 21.93 -20.65 10.23
C ALA A 101 22.68 -22.00 10.23
N GLU A 102 23.44 -22.25 11.29
CA GLU A 102 24.12 -23.54 11.51
C GLU A 102 23.13 -24.71 11.60
N ALA A 103 23.56 -25.92 11.19
CA ALA A 103 22.70 -27.11 11.15
C ALA A 103 21.96 -27.39 12.47
N GLN A 104 22.60 -27.13 13.62
CA GLN A 104 21.99 -27.32 14.94
C GLN A 104 20.86 -26.31 15.22
N ARG A 105 21.00 -25.07 14.75
CA ARG A 105 19.98 -24.02 14.85
C ARG A 105 18.79 -24.34 13.98
N VAL A 106 19.05 -24.71 12.73
CA VAL A 106 18.01 -25.14 11.77
C VAL A 106 17.22 -26.32 12.33
N ARG A 107 17.92 -27.34 12.85
CA ARG A 107 17.29 -28.48 13.50
C ARG A 107 16.39 -28.05 14.66
N ARG A 108 16.87 -27.17 15.55
CA ARG A 108 16.06 -26.71 16.67
C ARG A 108 14.84 -25.89 16.22
N SER A 109 14.97 -25.04 15.20
CA SER A 109 13.83 -24.30 14.65
C SER A 109 12.74 -25.25 14.13
N VAL A 110 13.13 -26.31 13.41
CA VAL A 110 12.20 -27.35 12.95
C VAL A 110 11.58 -28.11 14.12
N GLU A 111 12.35 -28.46 15.15
CA GLU A 111 11.83 -29.13 16.35
C GLU A 111 10.81 -28.25 17.12
N VAL A 112 11.06 -26.94 17.22
CA VAL A 112 10.13 -25.99 17.85
C VAL A 112 8.87 -25.80 16.99
N LEU A 113 9.03 -25.61 15.68
CA LEU A 113 7.88 -25.48 14.77
C LEU A 113 7.01 -26.75 14.78
N ALA A 114 7.62 -27.93 14.77
CA ALA A 114 6.92 -29.21 14.91
C ALA A 114 6.10 -29.24 16.19
N LEU A 115 6.70 -28.85 17.33
CA LEU A 115 6.00 -28.80 18.61
C LEU A 115 4.82 -27.82 18.60
N LEU A 116 4.97 -26.65 17.99
CA LEU A 116 3.90 -25.65 17.86
C LEU A 116 2.76 -26.18 16.96
N VAL A 117 3.10 -26.77 15.81
CA VAL A 117 2.11 -27.35 14.87
C VAL A 117 1.38 -28.55 15.50
N GLU A 118 2.07 -29.40 16.27
CA GLU A 118 1.45 -30.48 17.06
C GLU A 118 0.37 -29.96 18.02
N HIS A 119 0.52 -28.72 18.52
CA HIS A 119 -0.43 -28.05 19.40
C HIS A 119 -1.40 -27.12 18.66
N GLY A 120 -1.46 -27.21 17.32
CA GLY A 120 -2.44 -26.52 16.49
C GLY A 120 -1.99 -25.18 15.90
N ALA A 121 -0.70 -24.81 16.00
CA ALA A 121 -0.20 -23.59 15.36
C ALA A 121 -0.52 -23.55 13.86
N ARG A 122 -1.08 -22.44 13.39
CA ARG A 122 -1.32 -22.19 11.96
C ARG A 122 -0.13 -21.48 11.36
N LEU A 123 0.16 -21.79 10.09
CA LEU A 123 1.27 -21.22 9.32
C LEU A 123 0.79 -20.21 8.25
N ASP A 124 -0.46 -19.76 8.37
CA ASP A 124 -1.13 -18.79 7.50
C ASP A 124 -1.22 -17.38 8.12
N GLY A 125 -0.48 -17.15 9.21
CA GLY A 125 -0.45 -15.87 9.93
C GLY A 125 0.57 -14.88 9.37
N PRO A 126 0.42 -13.59 9.70
CA PRO A 126 1.20 -12.50 9.12
C PRO A 126 2.71 -12.68 9.33
N SER A 127 3.45 -12.38 8.26
CA SER A 127 4.91 -12.40 8.18
C SER A 127 5.45 -11.03 8.62
N GLY A 128 5.42 -10.72 9.92
CA GLY A 128 5.99 -9.47 10.44
C GLY A 128 5.34 -8.21 9.85
N LEU A 129 6.14 -7.33 9.21
CA LEU A 129 5.71 -6.08 8.55
C LEU A 129 4.76 -6.27 7.35
N ARG A 130 4.39 -7.51 7.01
CA ARG A 130 3.46 -7.86 5.91
C ARG A 130 2.22 -8.50 6.52
N THR A 131 1.11 -7.78 6.50
CA THR A 131 -0.07 -8.07 7.31
C THR A 131 -1.02 -9.11 6.69
N GLY A 132 -0.89 -9.43 5.41
CA GLY A 132 -1.79 -10.36 4.70
C GLY A 132 -1.29 -11.76 4.34
N GLY A 133 -0.02 -12.12 4.60
CA GLY A 133 0.63 -13.29 3.97
C GLY A 133 0.84 -14.55 4.82
N SER A 134 1.07 -15.69 4.15
CA SER A 134 1.58 -16.97 4.71
C SER A 134 3.01 -16.86 5.26
N LEU A 135 3.40 -17.70 6.24
CA LEU A 135 4.79 -17.79 6.70
C LEU A 135 5.77 -18.18 5.58
N ALA A 136 5.28 -18.77 4.48
CA ALA A 136 6.08 -19.05 3.29
C ALA A 136 6.58 -17.79 2.55
N HIS A 137 6.12 -16.58 2.89
CA HIS A 137 6.69 -15.34 2.37
C HIS A 137 8.10 -15.05 2.89
N HIS A 138 8.50 -15.66 4.00
CA HIS A 138 9.87 -15.56 4.52
C HIS A 138 10.83 -16.35 3.65
N SER A 139 11.31 -15.75 2.57
CA SER A 139 12.28 -16.34 1.64
C SER A 139 13.73 -16.22 2.12
N ASP A 140 13.96 -15.59 3.27
CA ASP A 140 15.23 -15.44 3.94
C ASP A 140 15.56 -16.60 4.90
N VAL A 141 14.72 -17.63 4.98
CA VAL A 141 14.98 -18.83 5.80
C VAL A 141 15.76 -19.92 5.07
N THR A 142 16.22 -20.92 5.82
CA THR A 142 16.85 -22.11 5.24
C THR A 142 15.85 -22.99 4.46
N GLN A 143 16.33 -23.72 3.45
CA GLN A 143 15.50 -24.64 2.67
C GLN A 143 14.78 -25.69 3.53
N GLN A 144 15.39 -26.13 4.64
CA GLN A 144 14.78 -27.12 5.55
C GLN A 144 13.59 -26.55 6.31
N VAL A 145 13.70 -25.32 6.84
CA VAL A 145 12.57 -24.65 7.50
C VAL A 145 11.49 -24.36 6.47
N TYR A 146 11.86 -23.87 5.28
CA TYR A 146 10.90 -23.59 4.22
C TYR A 146 10.13 -24.85 3.77
N ALA A 147 10.83 -25.98 3.60
CA ALA A 147 10.19 -27.26 3.28
C ALA A 147 9.22 -27.70 4.38
N PHE A 148 9.62 -27.57 5.65
CA PHE A 148 8.76 -27.86 6.78
C PHE A 148 7.46 -27.04 6.72
N LEU A 149 7.55 -25.73 6.45
CA LEU A 149 6.38 -24.86 6.35
C LEU A 149 5.40 -25.35 5.29
N LEU A 150 5.89 -25.64 4.09
CA LEU A 150 5.06 -26.14 2.99
C LEU A 150 4.44 -27.51 3.31
N ASP A 151 5.23 -28.42 3.88
CA ASP A 151 4.79 -29.78 4.23
C ASP A 151 3.72 -29.80 5.35
N HIS A 152 3.64 -28.74 6.16
CA HIS A 152 2.69 -28.59 7.26
C HIS A 152 1.59 -27.56 6.99
N GLY A 153 1.34 -27.24 5.71
CA GLY A 153 0.16 -26.49 5.29
C GLY A 153 0.29 -24.97 5.36
N ALA A 154 1.51 -24.41 5.33
CA ALA A 154 1.67 -23.00 5.01
C ALA A 154 1.08 -22.72 3.62
N PRO A 155 0.16 -21.74 3.47
CA PRO A 155 -0.45 -21.47 2.18
C PRO A 155 0.59 -21.12 1.12
N ILE A 156 0.60 -21.90 0.03
CA ILE A 156 1.63 -21.83 -1.02
C ILE A 156 1.42 -20.66 -2.00
N ASP A 157 0.16 -20.22 -2.15
CA ASP A 157 -0.26 -19.14 -3.05
C ASP A 157 -0.97 -17.99 -2.32
N ALA A 158 -0.79 -17.86 -0.99
CA ALA A 158 -1.30 -16.68 -0.28
C ALA A 158 -0.66 -15.42 -0.85
N VAL A 159 -1.43 -14.33 -0.91
CA VAL A 159 -0.93 -13.03 -1.37
C VAL A 159 -0.67 -12.12 -0.18
N ASP A 160 0.46 -11.43 -0.18
CA ASP A 160 0.73 -10.36 0.79
C ASP A 160 0.14 -9.01 0.34
N ASP A 161 0.38 -7.96 1.13
CA ASP A 161 -0.16 -6.61 0.88
C ASP A 161 0.35 -5.97 -0.42
N ARG A 162 1.41 -6.54 -1.03
CA ARG A 162 1.94 -6.13 -2.34
C ARG A 162 1.42 -7.02 -3.48
N GLY A 163 0.50 -7.93 -3.19
CA GLY A 163 0.04 -8.97 -4.10
C GLY A 163 1.08 -10.06 -4.37
N ASP A 164 2.25 -10.05 -3.70
CA ASP A 164 3.26 -11.09 -3.92
C ASP A 164 2.75 -12.42 -3.38
N THR A 165 2.98 -13.51 -4.12
CA THR A 165 2.89 -14.89 -3.58
C THR A 165 4.24 -15.32 -3.00
N PRO A 166 4.33 -16.43 -2.23
CA PRO A 166 5.61 -17.01 -1.83
C PRO A 166 6.58 -17.25 -2.99
N LEU A 167 6.06 -17.60 -4.18
CA LEU A 167 6.86 -17.74 -5.39
C LEU A 167 7.47 -16.41 -5.84
N HIS A 168 6.74 -15.29 -5.75
CA HIS A 168 7.31 -13.97 -5.99
C HIS A 168 8.38 -13.62 -4.95
N ALA A 169 8.11 -13.86 -3.66
CA ALA A 169 9.04 -13.55 -2.57
C ALA A 169 10.38 -14.30 -2.71
N THR A 170 10.37 -15.56 -3.17
CA THR A 170 11.60 -16.35 -3.39
C THR A 170 12.39 -15.90 -4.63
N VAL A 171 11.70 -15.49 -5.70
CA VAL A 171 12.34 -14.88 -6.87
C VAL A 171 12.96 -13.52 -6.52
N ARG A 172 12.28 -12.66 -5.75
CA ARG A 172 12.84 -11.37 -5.30
C ARG A 172 14.11 -11.54 -4.48
N SER A 173 14.13 -12.51 -3.59
CA SER A 173 15.30 -12.84 -2.76
C SER A 173 16.38 -13.64 -3.49
N ARG A 174 16.21 -13.89 -4.80
CA ARG A 174 17.18 -14.63 -5.65
C ARG A 174 17.53 -16.02 -5.08
N ARG A 175 16.52 -16.77 -4.61
CA ARG A 175 16.66 -18.10 -3.99
C ARG A 175 16.14 -19.23 -4.91
N PRO A 176 16.88 -19.61 -5.99
CA PRO A 176 16.40 -20.58 -6.98
C PRO A 176 16.09 -21.97 -6.39
N GLU A 177 16.71 -22.34 -5.28
CA GLU A 177 16.42 -23.58 -4.55
C GLU A 177 15.05 -23.55 -3.85
N LEU A 178 14.60 -22.40 -3.35
CA LEU A 178 13.25 -22.24 -2.80
C LEU A 178 12.21 -22.14 -3.91
N VAL A 179 12.56 -21.54 -5.05
CA VAL A 179 11.74 -21.55 -6.27
C VAL A 179 11.49 -22.99 -6.71
N LYS A 180 12.54 -23.82 -6.85
CA LYS A 180 12.39 -25.25 -7.18
C LYS A 180 11.44 -25.96 -6.21
N LEU A 181 11.63 -25.73 -4.90
CA LEU A 181 10.81 -26.35 -3.86
C LEU A 181 9.33 -25.95 -3.94
N LEU A 182 9.01 -24.67 -4.16
CA LEU A 182 7.63 -24.22 -4.36
C LEU A 182 6.98 -24.86 -5.60
N LEU A 183 7.72 -24.95 -6.70
CA LEU A 183 7.25 -25.57 -7.94
C LEU A 183 6.99 -27.07 -7.75
N GLU A 184 7.87 -27.78 -7.03
CA GLU A 184 7.68 -29.19 -6.67
C GLU A 184 6.42 -29.42 -5.82
N ARG A 185 5.98 -28.39 -5.08
CA ARG A 185 4.77 -28.42 -4.23
C ARG A 185 3.54 -27.81 -4.88
N GLY A 186 3.64 -27.45 -6.17
CA GLY A 186 2.50 -27.03 -6.98
C GLY A 186 2.11 -25.56 -6.82
N ALA A 187 3.05 -24.67 -6.49
CA ALA A 187 2.80 -23.23 -6.50
C ALA A 187 2.32 -22.75 -7.88
N ASP A 188 1.39 -21.80 -7.89
CA ASP A 188 0.87 -21.23 -9.14
C ASP A 188 1.94 -20.39 -9.84
N THR A 189 2.43 -20.89 -10.97
CA THR A 189 3.44 -20.23 -11.79
C THR A 189 2.88 -19.08 -12.63
N ALA A 190 1.55 -19.00 -12.77
CA ALA A 190 0.84 -17.96 -13.51
C ALA A 190 0.32 -16.84 -12.58
N ALA A 191 0.47 -16.96 -11.26
CA ALA A 191 0.14 -15.88 -10.34
C ALA A 191 0.85 -14.59 -10.73
N VAL A 192 0.22 -13.45 -10.46
CA VAL A 192 0.80 -12.11 -10.69
C VAL A 192 0.90 -11.34 -9.38
N ASP A 193 2.00 -10.63 -9.19
CA ASP A 193 2.16 -9.69 -8.07
C ASP A 193 1.27 -8.46 -8.24
N GLY A 194 1.25 -7.55 -7.26
CA GLY A 194 0.50 -6.28 -7.32
C GLY A 194 0.89 -5.34 -8.45
N LEU A 195 1.96 -5.65 -9.20
CA LEU A 195 2.37 -4.94 -10.42
C LEU A 195 2.17 -5.78 -11.68
N GLY A 196 1.36 -6.85 -11.70
CA GLY A 196 1.00 -7.56 -12.94
C GLY A 196 2.03 -8.54 -13.41
N ARG A 197 3.08 -8.77 -12.61
CA ARG A 197 4.26 -9.52 -13.04
C ARG A 197 4.10 -10.95 -12.61
N THR A 198 4.38 -11.88 -13.52
CA THR A 198 4.57 -13.27 -13.12
C THR A 198 5.94 -13.44 -12.47
N PRO A 199 6.17 -14.53 -11.71
CA PRO A 199 7.49 -14.84 -11.20
C PRO A 199 8.55 -14.94 -12.30
N LEU A 200 8.20 -15.47 -13.48
CA LEU A 200 9.12 -15.56 -14.61
C LEU A 200 9.39 -14.19 -15.24
N GLY A 201 8.36 -13.36 -15.46
CA GLY A 201 8.53 -12.01 -16.01
C GLY A 201 9.47 -11.16 -15.13
N PHE A 202 9.27 -11.20 -13.82
CA PHE A 202 10.16 -10.53 -12.88
C PHE A 202 11.59 -11.08 -12.92
N ALA A 203 11.77 -12.41 -12.96
CA ALA A 203 13.09 -13.04 -13.02
C ALA A 203 13.88 -12.69 -14.29
N GLU A 204 13.20 -12.60 -15.45
CA GLU A 204 13.82 -12.25 -16.73
C GLU A 204 14.37 -10.82 -16.72
N ARG A 205 13.58 -9.85 -16.27
CA ARG A 205 14.05 -8.45 -16.16
C ARG A 205 15.20 -8.27 -15.18
N GLN A 206 15.18 -9.00 -14.07
CA GLN A 206 16.24 -8.95 -13.06
C GLN A 206 17.49 -9.76 -13.47
N ALA A 207 17.52 -10.29 -14.70
CA ALA A 207 18.59 -11.10 -15.27
C ALA A 207 18.98 -12.30 -14.38
N GLN A 208 18.00 -12.95 -13.74
CA GLN A 208 18.22 -14.09 -12.84
C GLN A 208 18.32 -15.40 -13.62
N ALA A 209 19.46 -15.64 -14.29
CA ALA A 209 19.63 -16.75 -15.23
C ALA A 209 19.20 -18.13 -14.68
N GLU A 210 19.56 -18.46 -13.44
CA GLU A 210 19.18 -19.75 -12.83
C GLU A 210 17.66 -19.81 -12.56
N THR A 211 17.09 -18.79 -11.93
CA THR A 211 15.65 -18.71 -11.64
C THR A 211 14.81 -18.75 -12.92
N VAL A 212 15.24 -18.05 -13.97
CA VAL A 212 14.61 -18.07 -15.30
C VAL A 212 14.63 -19.48 -15.89
N ALA A 213 15.76 -20.19 -15.81
CA ALA A 213 15.85 -21.55 -16.31
C ALA A 213 14.90 -22.50 -15.58
N VAL A 214 14.81 -22.38 -14.25
CA VAL A 214 13.91 -23.18 -13.40
C VAL A 214 12.45 -22.92 -13.74
N LEU A 215 12.04 -21.65 -13.79
CA LEU A 215 10.66 -21.27 -14.08
C LEU A 215 10.24 -21.66 -15.51
N LYS A 216 11.12 -21.50 -16.50
CA LYS A 216 10.87 -21.98 -17.87
C LYS A 216 10.72 -23.49 -17.94
N ALA A 217 11.56 -24.24 -17.22
CA ALA A 217 11.45 -25.69 -17.16
C ALA A 217 10.13 -26.16 -16.54
N ALA A 218 9.56 -25.38 -15.61
CA ALA A 218 8.25 -25.63 -15.01
C ALA A 218 7.06 -25.14 -15.87
N GLY A 219 7.32 -24.59 -17.06
CA GLY A 219 6.26 -24.07 -17.94
C GLY A 219 5.64 -22.75 -17.46
N ALA A 220 6.32 -22.01 -16.59
CA ALA A 220 5.85 -20.73 -16.10
C ALA A 220 5.68 -19.73 -17.28
N PRO A 221 4.56 -19.01 -17.36
CA PRO A 221 4.38 -17.96 -18.36
C PRO A 221 5.20 -16.71 -18.01
N ALA A 222 5.91 -16.13 -18.97
CA ALA A 222 6.59 -14.84 -18.79
C ALA A 222 5.60 -13.68 -18.64
N ARG A 223 4.42 -13.84 -19.23
CA ARG A 223 3.26 -12.94 -19.14
C ARG A 223 1.99 -13.79 -19.19
N VAL A 224 1.00 -13.44 -18.40
CA VAL A 224 -0.32 -14.10 -18.47
C VAL A 224 -1.29 -13.16 -19.16
N ARG A 225 -2.04 -13.69 -20.12
CA ARG A 225 -3.18 -12.99 -20.72
C ARG A 225 -4.39 -13.23 -19.83
N TYR A 226 -4.60 -12.33 -18.88
CA TYR A 226 -5.82 -12.36 -18.08
C TYR A 226 -6.97 -11.69 -18.85
N PRO A 227 -8.17 -12.28 -18.88
CA PRO A 227 -9.37 -11.50 -19.08
C PRO A 227 -9.49 -10.50 -17.92
N VAL A 228 -9.92 -9.28 -18.23
CA VAL A 228 -10.19 -8.21 -17.26
C VAL A 228 -11.22 -8.72 -16.26
N VAL A 229 -10.79 -9.16 -15.06
CA VAL A 229 -11.70 -9.26 -13.91
C VAL A 229 -10.98 -9.12 -12.57
N GLU A 230 -11.72 -8.47 -11.68
CA GLU A 230 -11.49 -8.03 -10.30
C GLU A 230 -10.20 -8.43 -9.58
N GLY A 231 -9.35 -7.42 -9.37
CA GLY A 231 -8.35 -7.38 -8.32
C GLY A 231 -6.92 -7.65 -8.77
N GLY A 232 -6.72 -8.31 -9.90
CA GLY A 232 -5.41 -8.53 -10.50
C GLY A 232 -4.94 -7.35 -11.35
N PRO A 233 -3.65 -6.97 -11.31
CA PRO A 233 -3.08 -5.94 -12.17
C PRO A 233 -3.13 -6.33 -13.67
N LEU A 234 -3.51 -5.35 -14.49
CA LEU A 234 -3.63 -5.48 -15.95
C LEU A 234 -2.26 -5.67 -16.59
N PRO A 235 -2.04 -6.74 -17.39
CA PRO A 235 -0.77 -6.93 -18.09
C PRO A 235 -0.59 -5.84 -19.15
N ILE A 236 0.61 -5.25 -19.22
CA ILE A 236 0.91 -4.22 -20.24
C ILE A 236 1.36 -4.85 -21.55
N ASP A 237 0.81 -4.35 -22.67
CA ASP A 237 1.32 -4.61 -24.00
C ASP A 237 2.15 -3.41 -24.47
N MET A 238 3.45 -3.42 -24.17
CA MET A 238 4.37 -2.36 -24.60
C MET A 238 4.43 -2.20 -26.12
N GLY A 239 4.10 -3.23 -26.91
CA GLY A 239 4.03 -3.11 -28.36
C GLY A 239 2.86 -2.21 -28.77
N ALA A 240 1.69 -2.46 -28.18
CA ALA A 240 0.51 -1.61 -28.37
C ALA A 240 0.74 -0.18 -27.84
N VAL A 241 1.31 -0.04 -26.64
CA VAL A 241 1.63 1.27 -26.04
C VAL A 241 2.58 2.08 -26.92
N ARG A 242 3.65 1.47 -27.43
CA ARG A 242 4.60 2.13 -28.36
C ARG A 242 3.95 2.52 -29.69
N GLN A 243 3.08 1.67 -30.21
CA GLN A 243 2.33 1.98 -31.43
C GLN A 243 1.45 3.22 -31.23
N VAL A 244 0.69 3.27 -30.12
CA VAL A 244 -0.16 4.41 -29.78
C VAL A 244 0.69 5.67 -29.55
N ALA A 245 1.77 5.58 -28.77
CA ALA A 245 2.68 6.69 -28.53
C ALA A 245 3.25 7.26 -29.86
N GLY A 246 3.61 6.39 -30.81
CA GLY A 246 4.08 6.80 -32.13
C GLY A 246 3.01 7.52 -32.95
N VAL A 247 1.74 7.10 -32.86
CA VAL A 247 0.61 7.79 -33.51
C VAL A 247 0.38 9.16 -32.87
N MET A 248 0.30 9.23 -31.53
CA MET A 248 0.12 10.50 -30.81
C MET A 248 1.24 11.49 -31.11
N ARG A 249 2.48 11.00 -31.21
CA ARG A 249 3.63 11.81 -31.61
C ARG A 249 3.49 12.37 -33.02
N ALA A 250 3.08 11.54 -33.99
CA ALA A 250 2.87 11.97 -35.37
C ALA A 250 1.73 13.01 -35.48
N GLU A 251 0.66 12.84 -34.69
CA GLU A 251 -0.44 13.80 -34.62
C GLU A 251 0.00 15.14 -34.03
N ARG A 252 0.73 15.13 -32.90
CA ARG A 252 1.29 16.37 -32.30
C ARG A 252 2.26 17.07 -33.26
N ALA A 253 3.17 16.33 -33.90
CA ALA A 253 4.11 16.90 -34.86
C ALA A 253 3.40 17.61 -36.02
N ALA A 254 2.30 17.04 -36.53
CA ALA A 254 1.50 17.65 -37.59
C ALA A 254 0.79 18.93 -37.12
N VAL A 255 0.30 18.97 -35.87
CA VAL A 255 -0.29 20.18 -35.26
C VAL A 255 0.77 21.27 -35.09
N CYS A 256 1.96 20.92 -34.59
CA CYS A 256 3.07 21.86 -34.42
C CYS A 256 3.52 22.44 -35.78
N GLU A 257 3.65 21.61 -36.82
CA GLU A 257 3.98 22.04 -38.18
C GLU A 257 2.93 23.01 -38.73
N ALA A 258 1.64 22.70 -38.57
CA ALA A 258 0.55 23.54 -39.04
C ALA A 258 0.47 24.89 -38.30
N ALA A 259 0.80 24.91 -37.00
CA ALA A 259 0.83 26.12 -36.19
C ALA A 259 2.15 26.91 -36.29
N GLY A 260 3.20 26.32 -36.89
CA GLY A 260 4.52 26.93 -37.00
C GLY A 260 5.28 27.01 -35.67
N ILE A 261 5.00 26.10 -34.73
CA ILE A 261 5.64 26.02 -33.41
C ILE A 261 6.58 24.81 -33.33
N PRO A 262 7.59 24.81 -32.42
CA PRO A 262 8.46 23.66 -32.21
C PRO A 262 7.68 22.40 -31.77
N ASP A 263 8.16 21.23 -32.20
CA ASP A 263 7.66 19.92 -31.76
C ASP A 263 8.46 19.44 -30.54
N ASP A 264 7.79 19.31 -29.39
CA ASP A 264 8.32 18.86 -28.11
C ASP A 264 7.95 17.40 -27.78
N SER A 265 7.27 16.69 -28.67
CA SER A 265 6.69 15.36 -28.43
C SER A 265 7.71 14.20 -28.27
N GLY A 266 9.00 14.52 -28.17
CA GLY A 266 10.09 13.55 -27.99
C GLY A 266 9.97 12.73 -26.70
N TRP A 267 9.44 13.33 -25.63
CA TRP A 267 9.25 12.70 -24.33
C TRP A 267 8.36 11.46 -24.38
N LEU A 268 7.38 11.39 -25.30
CA LEU A 268 6.51 10.21 -25.47
C LEU A 268 7.33 8.98 -25.85
N ALA A 269 8.38 9.16 -26.66
CA ALA A 269 9.25 8.07 -27.05
C ALA A 269 10.14 7.61 -25.87
N GLU A 270 10.65 8.55 -25.08
CA GLU A 270 11.47 8.27 -23.89
C GLU A 270 10.65 7.59 -22.78
N LEU A 271 9.37 7.97 -22.63
CA LEU A 271 8.45 7.37 -21.66
C LEU A 271 8.25 5.87 -21.93
N VAL A 272 8.09 5.49 -23.19
CA VAL A 272 7.75 4.11 -23.62
C VAL A 272 8.95 3.32 -24.13
N GLU A 273 10.16 3.90 -24.11
CA GLU A 273 11.39 3.23 -24.48
C GLU A 273 11.63 1.98 -23.61
N PRO A 274 11.56 2.06 -22.26
CA PRO A 274 11.80 0.90 -21.41
C PRO A 274 10.74 -0.18 -21.58
N ASP A 275 11.14 -1.46 -21.52
CA ASP A 275 10.18 -2.55 -21.38
C ASP A 275 9.66 -2.59 -19.94
N LEU A 276 8.40 -2.17 -19.77
CA LEU A 276 7.67 -2.20 -18.51
C LEU A 276 6.82 -3.47 -18.40
N ASP A 277 6.58 -3.92 -17.17
CA ASP A 277 5.76 -5.11 -16.94
C ASP A 277 4.30 -4.81 -16.60
N SER A 278 3.97 -3.56 -16.26
CA SER A 278 2.59 -3.13 -16.04
C SER A 278 2.35 -1.66 -16.27
N TYR A 279 1.06 -1.33 -16.36
CA TYR A 279 0.60 0.05 -16.37
C TYR A 279 0.87 0.78 -15.05
N GLN A 280 0.99 0.06 -13.91
CA GLN A 280 1.46 0.65 -12.65
C GLN A 280 2.93 1.07 -12.74
N GLU A 281 3.81 0.28 -13.36
CA GLU A 281 5.20 0.70 -13.60
C GLU A 281 5.27 1.88 -14.58
N LEU A 282 4.35 1.97 -15.55
CA LEU A 282 4.21 3.13 -16.42
C LEU A 282 3.72 4.36 -15.64
N ALA A 283 2.69 4.20 -14.80
CA ALA A 283 2.19 5.24 -13.90
C ALA A 283 3.26 5.69 -12.90
N ALA A 284 4.13 4.80 -12.43
CA ALA A 284 5.22 5.14 -11.52
C ALA A 284 6.24 6.10 -12.14
N ARG A 285 6.28 6.21 -13.47
CA ARG A 285 7.12 7.19 -14.15
C ARG A 285 6.53 8.60 -14.11
N PHE A 286 5.35 8.79 -13.50
CA PHE A 286 4.65 10.06 -13.35
C PHE A 286 5.02 10.86 -12.09
N SER A 287 6.14 10.59 -11.43
CA SER A 287 6.52 11.29 -10.19
C SER A 287 7.67 12.30 -10.40
N ASP A 288 7.53 13.48 -9.79
CA ASP A 288 8.52 14.56 -9.57
C ASP A 288 9.09 15.24 -10.84
N GLY A 289 8.78 16.53 -11.03
CA GLY A 289 9.31 17.38 -12.11
C GLY A 289 8.77 17.11 -13.52
N ILE A 290 7.59 16.49 -13.62
CA ILE A 290 6.92 16.28 -14.90
C ILE A 290 6.18 17.53 -15.31
N ASP A 291 6.28 17.84 -16.60
CA ASP A 291 5.49 18.90 -17.22
C ASP A 291 3.99 18.56 -17.11
N PRO A 292 3.18 19.39 -16.40
CA PRO A 292 1.76 19.16 -16.17
C PRO A 292 0.94 18.98 -17.46
N ASP A 293 1.37 19.56 -18.58
CA ASP A 293 0.70 19.42 -19.88
C ASP A 293 0.78 17.99 -20.43
N LEU A 294 1.67 17.18 -19.88
CA LEU A 294 1.86 15.78 -20.28
C LEU A 294 0.93 14.82 -19.53
N LEU A 295 0.37 15.24 -18.38
CA LEU A 295 -0.39 14.38 -17.48
C LEU A 295 -1.61 13.76 -18.14
N GLY A 296 -2.29 14.48 -19.02
CA GLY A 296 -3.47 13.97 -19.73
C GLY A 296 -3.15 12.97 -20.84
N SER A 297 -1.96 13.05 -21.44
CA SER A 297 -1.59 12.27 -22.62
C SER A 297 -1.42 10.77 -22.30
N VAL A 298 -1.19 10.43 -21.04
CA VAL A 298 -0.80 9.08 -20.62
C VAL A 298 -1.98 8.21 -20.26
N PRO A 299 -2.93 8.63 -19.41
CA PRO A 299 -4.18 7.90 -19.29
C PRO A 299 -4.86 7.79 -20.67
N GLU A 300 -4.74 8.79 -21.56
CA GLU A 300 -5.25 8.71 -22.94
C GLU A 300 -4.51 7.62 -23.75
N MET A 301 -3.18 7.61 -23.72
CA MET A 301 -2.37 6.58 -24.39
C MET A 301 -2.71 5.19 -23.87
N CYS A 302 -2.82 5.02 -22.55
CA CYS A 302 -3.20 3.77 -21.91
C CYS A 302 -4.62 3.35 -22.32
N ALA A 303 -5.58 4.28 -22.36
CA ALA A 303 -6.94 4.03 -22.81
C ALA A 303 -6.97 3.54 -24.27
N LYS A 304 -6.22 4.20 -25.16
CA LYS A 304 -6.09 3.81 -26.57
C LYS A 304 -5.42 2.44 -26.73
N ALA A 305 -4.41 2.13 -25.93
CA ALA A 305 -3.70 0.85 -25.97
C ALA A 305 -4.56 -0.31 -25.46
N LEU A 306 -5.41 -0.05 -24.46
CA LEU A 306 -6.30 -1.04 -23.84
C LEU A 306 -7.66 -1.18 -24.52
N GLY A 307 -8.09 -0.15 -25.27
CA GLY A 307 -9.39 -0.12 -25.95
C GLY A 307 -10.58 -0.23 -24.99
N ASP A 308 -11.71 -0.75 -25.49
CA ASP A 308 -12.98 -0.84 -24.74
C ASP A 308 -13.02 -1.94 -23.66
N THR A 309 -11.85 -2.38 -23.17
CA THR A 309 -11.73 -3.39 -22.12
C THR A 309 -11.90 -2.83 -20.70
N GLY A 310 -12.18 -1.53 -20.58
CA GLY A 310 -12.33 -0.85 -19.30
C GLY A 310 -13.50 -1.39 -18.50
N ALA A 311 -13.33 -1.46 -17.18
CA ALA A 311 -14.36 -1.93 -16.27
C ALA A 311 -14.50 -0.97 -15.08
N THR A 312 -15.73 -0.77 -14.61
CA THR A 312 -15.97 -0.04 -13.36
C THR A 312 -15.54 -0.90 -12.18
N ARG A 313 -14.66 -0.38 -11.31
CA ARG A 313 -14.24 -1.04 -10.07
C ARG A 313 -14.79 -0.29 -8.86
N THR A 314 -15.31 -1.00 -7.86
CA THR A 314 -15.74 -0.40 -6.59
C THR A 314 -14.81 -0.82 -5.45
N LEU A 315 -14.26 0.15 -4.72
CA LEU A 315 -13.47 -0.04 -3.50
C LEU A 315 -14.33 0.33 -2.29
N LEU A 316 -14.39 -0.55 -1.28
CA LEU A 316 -15.16 -0.32 -0.06
C LEU A 316 -14.28 0.25 1.06
N GLY A 317 -14.77 1.26 1.77
CA GLY A 317 -14.06 1.92 2.87
C GLY A 317 -12.91 2.81 2.39
N ASP A 318 -12.25 3.44 3.36
CA ASP A 318 -11.18 4.41 3.12
C ASP A 318 -9.97 3.77 2.44
N ARG A 319 -9.34 4.55 1.56
CA ARG A 319 -8.19 4.12 0.75
C ARG A 319 -7.06 5.12 0.85
N LEU A 320 -5.87 4.59 1.13
CA LEU A 320 -4.60 5.27 0.94
C LEU A 320 -3.90 4.64 -0.26
N VAL A 321 -3.51 5.45 -1.21
CA VAL A 321 -2.67 5.08 -2.34
C VAL A 321 -1.27 5.63 -2.08
N ASP A 322 -0.41 4.80 -1.50
CA ASP A 322 0.99 5.10 -1.17
C ASP A 322 1.99 4.41 -2.13
N THR A 323 1.46 3.76 -3.17
CA THR A 323 2.22 3.15 -4.26
C THR A 323 1.57 3.48 -5.60
N PRO A 324 2.33 3.50 -6.71
CA PRO A 324 1.79 3.82 -8.02
C PRO A 324 0.57 2.97 -8.39
N PHE A 325 -0.54 3.66 -8.68
CA PHE A 325 -1.84 3.06 -8.96
C PHE A 325 -2.23 3.30 -10.41
N PHE A 326 -2.76 2.25 -11.04
CA PHE A 326 -3.35 2.33 -12.36
C PHE A 326 -4.64 1.51 -12.40
N HIS A 327 -5.69 2.06 -12.99
CA HIS A 327 -6.90 1.30 -13.33
C HIS A 327 -7.48 1.73 -14.69
N HIS A 328 -7.96 0.74 -15.45
CA HIS A 328 -8.57 0.94 -16.76
C HIS A 328 -10.10 0.91 -16.66
N GLY A 329 -10.75 2.03 -16.95
CA GLY A 329 -12.18 2.26 -16.75
C GLY A 329 -12.45 3.09 -15.50
N ASP A 330 -13.72 3.08 -15.06
CA ASP A 330 -14.17 3.91 -13.95
C ASP A 330 -13.78 3.33 -12.59
N LEU A 331 -13.55 4.20 -11.61
CA LEU A 331 -13.29 3.82 -10.22
C LEU A 331 -14.31 4.48 -9.28
N VAL A 332 -14.92 3.68 -8.41
CA VAL A 332 -15.83 4.13 -7.37
C VAL A 332 -15.21 3.80 -6.00
N VAL A 333 -15.08 4.78 -5.12
CA VAL A 333 -14.59 4.61 -3.74
C VAL A 333 -15.73 4.93 -2.77
N LYS A 334 -16.18 3.91 -2.03
CA LYS A 334 -17.20 4.01 -0.98
C LYS A 334 -16.55 4.39 0.36
N GLY A 335 -15.95 5.56 0.41
CA GLY A 335 -15.15 6.08 1.53
C GLY A 335 -14.32 7.30 1.13
N HIS A 336 -13.26 7.61 1.88
CA HIS A 336 -12.27 8.63 1.51
C HIS A 336 -11.16 8.03 0.64
N LEU A 337 -10.60 8.84 -0.27
CA LEU A 337 -9.45 8.47 -1.09
C LEU A 337 -8.31 9.45 -0.83
N ARG A 338 -7.22 8.95 -0.25
CA ARG A 338 -5.97 9.66 -0.05
C ARG A 338 -4.95 9.20 -1.07
N VAL A 339 -4.41 10.10 -1.86
CA VAL A 339 -3.38 9.82 -2.86
C VAL A 339 -2.06 10.40 -2.40
N ALA A 340 -1.01 9.58 -2.38
CA ALA A 340 0.34 9.95 -1.96
C ALA A 340 1.42 9.40 -2.92
N ALA A 341 0.99 8.87 -4.07
CA ALA A 341 1.82 8.31 -5.12
C ALA A 341 1.10 8.49 -6.47
N PRO A 342 1.78 8.30 -7.62
CA PRO A 342 1.16 8.44 -8.93
C PRO A 342 -0.13 7.62 -9.06
N PHE A 343 -1.21 8.26 -9.46
CA PHE A 343 -2.55 7.70 -9.54
C PHE A 343 -3.12 7.98 -10.93
N VAL A 344 -3.28 6.93 -11.74
CA VAL A 344 -3.69 7.04 -13.13
C VAL A 344 -4.98 6.26 -13.39
N LEU A 345 -5.98 6.93 -13.96
CA LEU A 345 -7.27 6.36 -14.36
C LEU A 345 -7.58 6.70 -15.82
N THR A 346 -8.00 5.69 -16.58
CA THR A 346 -8.45 5.91 -17.96
C THR A 346 -9.94 6.25 -18.07
N GLY A 347 -10.71 6.04 -17.00
CA GLY A 347 -12.13 6.42 -16.90
C GLY A 347 -12.38 7.54 -15.89
N SER A 348 -13.59 7.59 -15.34
CA SER A 348 -14.02 8.58 -14.34
C SER A 348 -13.78 8.09 -12.91
N LEU A 349 -13.58 9.03 -12.00
CA LEU A 349 -13.41 8.78 -10.57
C LEU A 349 -14.64 9.26 -9.79
N THR A 350 -15.21 8.39 -8.97
CA THR A 350 -16.26 8.76 -8.00
C THR A 350 -15.80 8.41 -6.60
N VAL A 351 -15.69 9.38 -5.71
CA VAL A 351 -15.37 9.21 -4.30
C VAL A 351 -16.58 9.68 -3.48
N GLU A 352 -17.17 8.81 -2.66
CA GLU A 352 -18.34 9.23 -1.84
C GLU A 352 -17.95 10.25 -0.77
N GLY A 353 -16.72 10.17 -0.26
CA GLY A 353 -16.16 11.10 0.72
C GLY A 353 -15.27 12.17 0.09
N VAL A 354 -14.04 12.25 0.60
CA VAL A 354 -13.07 13.28 0.23
C VAL A 354 -11.99 12.63 -0.62
N LEU A 355 -11.67 13.25 -1.76
CA LEU A 355 -10.44 13.01 -2.50
C LEU A 355 -9.39 13.97 -1.95
N ALA A 356 -8.32 13.44 -1.36
CA ALA A 356 -7.21 14.23 -0.87
C ALA A 356 -5.93 13.76 -1.56
N ASP A 357 -5.38 14.59 -2.43
CA ASP A 357 -3.97 14.49 -2.79
C ASP A 357 -3.15 14.98 -1.59
N CYS A 358 -2.17 14.20 -1.14
CA CYS A 358 -1.49 14.45 0.13
C CYS A 358 -0.04 13.96 0.17
N GLY A 359 0.62 13.91 -0.99
CA GLY A 359 2.00 13.46 -1.12
C GLY A 359 2.86 14.50 -1.85
N PRO A 360 4.11 14.75 -1.43
CA PRO A 360 4.99 15.72 -2.12
C PRO A 360 5.42 15.28 -3.54
N ALA A 361 5.02 14.07 -3.97
CA ALA A 361 5.28 13.51 -5.29
C ALA A 361 4.01 12.82 -5.84
N SER A 362 2.84 13.12 -5.29
CA SER A 362 1.59 12.60 -5.82
C SER A 362 1.24 13.32 -7.11
N VAL A 363 0.70 12.54 -8.04
CA VAL A 363 0.22 13.01 -9.33
C VAL A 363 -1.08 12.27 -9.61
N VAL A 364 -2.15 13.02 -9.86
CA VAL A 364 -3.48 12.47 -10.10
C VAL A 364 -3.86 12.74 -11.55
N ALA A 365 -3.83 11.70 -12.39
CA ALA A 365 -4.20 11.79 -13.80
C ALA A 365 -5.45 10.94 -14.09
N VAL A 366 -6.58 11.59 -14.32
CA VAL A 366 -7.88 10.96 -14.60
C VAL A 366 -8.34 11.38 -16.00
N CYS A 367 -8.60 10.43 -16.89
CA CYS A 367 -9.09 10.78 -18.23
C CYS A 367 -10.52 11.32 -18.23
N GLY A 368 -11.36 10.81 -17.33
CA GLY A 368 -12.76 11.23 -17.19
C GLY A 368 -12.97 12.25 -16.08
N ASP A 369 -14.21 12.34 -15.63
CA ASP A 369 -14.64 13.31 -14.62
C ASP A 369 -14.31 12.84 -13.21
N VAL A 370 -14.13 13.78 -12.29
CA VAL A 370 -13.95 13.53 -10.86
C VAL A 370 -15.18 14.00 -10.12
N THR A 371 -15.85 13.09 -9.42
CA THR A 371 -16.96 13.40 -8.50
C THR A 371 -16.54 13.06 -7.08
N ALA A 372 -16.60 14.04 -6.18
CA ALA A 372 -16.28 13.86 -4.77
C ALA A 372 -17.16 14.74 -3.89
N ARG A 373 -17.22 14.49 -2.58
CA ARG A 373 -17.82 15.46 -1.66
C ARG A 373 -16.90 16.66 -1.49
N GLY A 374 -15.63 16.41 -1.23
CA GLY A 374 -14.57 17.42 -1.19
C GLY A 374 -13.38 16.97 -2.02
N VAL A 375 -12.74 17.92 -2.69
CA VAL A 375 -11.46 17.72 -3.37
C VAL A 375 -10.43 18.61 -2.68
N PHE A 376 -9.40 17.99 -2.13
CA PHE A 376 -8.22 18.65 -1.60
C PHE A 376 -7.02 18.24 -2.44
N THR A 377 -6.24 19.22 -2.89
CA THR A 377 -5.09 18.96 -3.76
C THR A 377 -3.90 19.82 -3.35
N ASP A 378 -2.77 19.15 -3.11
CA ASP A 378 -1.47 19.78 -2.86
C ASP A 378 -0.39 19.39 -3.89
N GLY A 379 -0.70 18.50 -4.84
CA GLY A 379 0.16 18.10 -5.95
C GLY A 379 -0.51 18.29 -7.32
N ASP A 380 0.11 17.74 -8.37
CA ASP A 380 -0.35 17.92 -9.75
C ASP A 380 -1.57 17.06 -10.06
N VAL A 381 -2.63 17.69 -10.56
CA VAL A 381 -3.89 17.02 -10.91
C VAL A 381 -4.31 17.37 -12.33
N LYS A 382 -4.60 16.34 -13.13
CA LYS A 382 -5.24 16.46 -14.44
C LYS A 382 -6.50 15.62 -14.49
N CYS A 383 -7.64 16.25 -14.78
CA CYS A 383 -8.90 15.53 -14.98
C CYS A 383 -9.82 16.17 -16.03
N GLY A 384 -10.95 15.51 -16.30
CA GLY A 384 -12.10 16.10 -16.99
C GLY A 384 -12.79 17.14 -16.13
N ASP A 385 -14.12 17.05 -15.99
CA ASP A 385 -14.86 17.98 -15.12
C ASP A 385 -14.78 17.52 -13.64
N ILE A 386 -14.75 18.48 -12.72
CA ILE A 386 -14.82 18.25 -11.27
C ILE A 386 -16.22 18.60 -10.79
N HIS A 387 -16.85 17.69 -10.07
CA HIS A 387 -18.10 17.91 -9.34
C HIS A 387 -17.86 17.68 -7.85
N ALA A 388 -17.90 18.76 -7.06
CA ALA A 388 -17.70 18.68 -5.61
C ALA A 388 -18.56 19.67 -4.83
N GLU A 389 -18.69 19.50 -3.53
CA GLU A 389 -19.22 20.56 -2.67
C GLU A 389 -18.16 21.66 -2.47
N VAL A 390 -16.92 21.24 -2.23
CA VAL A 390 -15.76 22.10 -1.99
C VAL A 390 -14.57 21.60 -2.81
N VAL A 391 -13.88 22.51 -3.49
CA VAL A 391 -12.53 22.29 -4.04
C VAL A 391 -11.57 23.22 -3.31
N TYR A 392 -10.53 22.65 -2.71
CA TYR A 392 -9.51 23.38 -1.98
C TYR A 392 -8.13 22.99 -2.51
N GLY A 393 -7.45 23.94 -3.12
CA GLY A 393 -6.13 23.79 -3.68
C GLY A 393 -5.07 24.58 -2.93
N PHE A 394 -3.96 23.93 -2.56
CA PHE A 394 -2.77 24.61 -2.02
C PHE A 394 -1.56 24.25 -2.87
N TYR A 395 -1.32 25.04 -3.90
CA TYR A 395 -0.49 24.67 -5.04
C TYR A 395 0.91 25.29 -4.92
N ASN A 396 1.80 24.76 -4.08
CA ASN A 396 3.19 25.24 -4.05
C ASN A 396 3.96 24.78 -5.31
N ASP A 397 3.84 25.51 -6.42
CA ASP A 397 4.43 25.16 -7.73
C ASP A 397 3.80 23.94 -8.43
N HIS A 398 2.55 23.59 -8.09
CA HIS A 398 1.80 22.47 -8.70
C HIS A 398 0.60 22.99 -9.50
N THR A 399 0.08 22.18 -10.43
CA THR A 399 -1.02 22.61 -11.30
C THR A 399 -2.27 21.75 -11.12
N LEU A 400 -3.43 22.39 -10.92
CA LEU A 400 -4.75 21.76 -11.12
C LEU A 400 -5.27 22.08 -12.52
N GLN A 401 -5.31 21.08 -13.39
CA GLN A 401 -5.89 21.18 -14.71
C GLN A 401 -7.19 20.38 -14.81
N ALA A 402 -8.32 21.06 -15.04
CA ALA A 402 -9.64 20.44 -15.21
C ALA A 402 -10.41 21.08 -16.38
N GLY A 403 -11.45 20.42 -16.87
CA GLY A 403 -12.36 21.00 -17.86
C GLY A 403 -13.19 22.13 -17.25
N ARG A 404 -14.20 21.74 -16.47
CA ARG A 404 -14.98 22.63 -15.61
C ARG A 404 -14.92 22.20 -14.15
N ILE A 405 -14.96 23.17 -13.24
CA ILE A 405 -15.14 22.91 -11.80
C ILE A 405 -16.53 23.37 -11.41
N HIS A 406 -17.40 22.42 -11.09
CA HIS A 406 -18.72 22.67 -10.51
C HIS A 406 -18.66 22.46 -9.01
N ALA A 407 -18.67 23.54 -8.24
CA ALA A 407 -18.61 23.47 -6.78
C ALA A 407 -19.46 24.55 -6.10
N ARG A 408 -19.67 24.45 -4.79
CA ARG A 408 -20.24 25.58 -4.04
C ARG A 408 -19.16 26.54 -3.59
N LEU A 409 -17.99 26.01 -3.24
CA LEU A 409 -16.84 26.78 -2.83
C LEU A 409 -15.59 26.25 -3.55
N VAL A 410 -14.85 27.17 -4.17
CA VAL A 410 -13.51 26.93 -4.69
C VAL A 410 -12.55 27.89 -3.99
N ILE A 411 -11.48 27.35 -3.42
CA ILE A 411 -10.36 28.12 -2.87
C ILE A 411 -9.10 27.58 -3.53
N GLU A 412 -8.32 28.44 -4.17
CA GLU A 412 -7.07 28.06 -4.85
C GLU A 412 -5.95 29.06 -4.61
N ASP A 413 -4.71 28.66 -4.89
CA ASP A 413 -3.50 29.48 -4.84
C ASP A 413 -3.05 29.86 -6.28
N ASP A 414 -2.41 31.01 -6.49
CA ASP A 414 -2.13 31.66 -7.80
C ASP A 414 -1.12 30.90 -8.69
N HIS A 415 -0.67 29.74 -8.25
CA HIS A 415 0.41 28.98 -8.89
C HIS A 415 -0.04 28.10 -10.06
N GLU A 416 -1.35 28.11 -10.40
CA GLU A 416 -1.96 27.80 -11.73
C GLU A 416 -3.09 26.74 -11.65
N THR A 417 -4.34 27.20 -11.44
CA THR A 417 -5.54 26.42 -11.82
C THR A 417 -5.91 26.70 -13.27
N ILE A 418 -5.95 25.66 -14.09
CA ILE A 418 -6.37 25.71 -15.50
C ILE A 418 -7.71 25.02 -15.63
N ALA A 419 -8.80 25.75 -15.35
CA ALA A 419 -10.16 25.26 -15.48
C ALA A 419 -11.18 26.39 -15.70
N THR A 420 -12.35 26.05 -16.26
CA THR A 420 -13.51 26.95 -16.21
C THR A 420 -14.24 26.73 -14.88
N VAL A 421 -14.22 27.71 -13.97
CA VAL A 421 -14.85 27.59 -12.65
C VAL A 421 -16.31 28.06 -12.68
N GLU A 422 -17.21 27.19 -12.20
CA GLU A 422 -18.62 27.45 -11.97
C GLU A 422 -18.94 27.19 -10.50
N ALA A 423 -18.80 28.21 -9.65
CA ALA A 423 -19.00 28.09 -8.20
C ALA A 423 -19.86 29.21 -7.60
N ASP A 424 -20.54 28.93 -6.47
CA ASP A 424 -21.28 29.95 -5.72
C ASP A 424 -20.30 31.01 -5.17
N LEU A 425 -19.17 30.55 -4.60
CA LEU A 425 -18.03 31.38 -4.22
C LEU A 425 -16.72 30.80 -4.77
N TYR A 426 -15.84 31.70 -5.21
CA TYR A 426 -14.51 31.40 -5.71
C TYR A 426 -13.53 32.41 -5.11
N PHE A 427 -12.45 31.92 -4.51
CA PHE A 427 -11.41 32.73 -3.89
C PHE A 427 -10.02 32.28 -4.34
N ASP A 428 -9.20 33.27 -4.66
CA ASP A 428 -7.75 33.14 -4.77
C ASP A 428 -7.11 33.43 -3.39
N GLN A 429 -6.26 32.51 -2.94
CA GLN A 429 -5.60 32.52 -1.65
C GLN A 429 -4.56 33.65 -1.57
N ASP A 430 -3.95 34.07 -2.68
CA ASP A 430 -3.01 35.19 -2.70
C ASP A 430 -3.75 36.53 -2.51
N ASP A 431 -4.90 36.71 -3.17
CA ASP A 431 -5.79 37.86 -2.94
C ASP A 431 -6.24 37.93 -1.46
N TYR A 432 -6.48 36.76 -0.86
CA TYR A 432 -6.87 36.58 0.53
C TYR A 432 -5.73 36.88 1.53
N GLN A 433 -4.52 36.36 1.33
CA GLN A 433 -3.40 36.47 2.27
C GLN A 433 -2.59 37.77 2.14
N GLN A 434 -2.56 38.41 0.97
CA GLN A 434 -1.80 39.65 0.74
C GLN A 434 -2.55 40.94 1.13
N GLY A 435 -3.71 40.82 1.77
CA GLY A 435 -4.48 41.96 2.29
C GLY A 435 -5.26 42.75 1.23
N TYR A 436 -5.56 42.14 0.08
CA TYR A 436 -6.44 42.71 -0.94
C TYR A 436 -7.89 42.19 -0.86
N GLY A 437 -8.13 41.09 -0.15
CA GLY A 437 -9.43 40.49 0.09
C GLY A 437 -10.25 41.12 1.20
N ASP A 438 -10.56 42.43 1.13
CA ASP A 438 -11.55 43.05 2.01
C ASP A 438 -12.89 42.29 1.88
N GLY A 439 -13.35 41.61 2.94
CA GLY A 439 -14.63 40.90 2.96
C GLY A 439 -14.58 39.39 2.75
N VAL A 440 -13.42 38.79 2.44
CA VAL A 440 -13.33 37.34 2.14
C VAL A 440 -13.64 36.50 3.37
N GLN A 441 -13.10 36.87 4.54
CA GLN A 441 -13.42 36.17 5.79
C GLN A 441 -14.89 36.32 6.17
N GLU A 442 -15.48 37.50 5.97
CA GLU A 442 -16.90 37.71 6.22
C GLU A 442 -17.76 36.85 5.28
N GLN A 443 -17.43 36.77 3.99
CA GLN A 443 -18.15 35.92 3.04
C GLN A 443 -18.01 34.43 3.35
N LEU A 444 -16.80 33.97 3.69
CA LEU A 444 -16.56 32.59 4.13
C LEU A 444 -17.32 32.29 5.42
N ARG A 445 -17.34 33.22 6.38
CA ARG A 445 -18.12 33.09 7.61
C ARG A 445 -19.61 33.09 7.33
N GLU A 446 -20.12 33.86 6.37
CA GLU A 446 -21.53 33.81 5.98
C GLU A 446 -21.92 32.46 5.36
N LEU A 447 -21.01 31.85 4.58
CA LEU A 447 -21.24 30.60 3.89
C LEU A 447 -21.00 29.35 4.76
N LEU A 448 -19.94 29.35 5.58
CA LEU A 448 -19.43 28.17 6.29
C LEU A 448 -19.78 28.18 7.78
N VAL A 449 -19.85 26.98 8.38
CA VAL A 449 -20.09 26.81 9.82
C VAL A 449 -18.90 27.27 10.66
N ASP A 450 -19.14 27.76 11.89
CA ASP A 450 -18.06 28.28 12.75
C ASP A 450 -17.00 27.22 13.11
N ASP A 451 -17.37 25.94 13.09
CA ASP A 451 -16.48 24.82 13.43
C ASP A 451 -15.29 24.63 12.45
N VAL A 452 -15.26 25.35 11.32
CA VAL A 452 -14.12 25.30 10.38
C VAL A 452 -13.15 26.46 10.55
N PHE A 453 -13.36 27.33 11.53
CA PHE A 453 -12.48 28.46 11.83
C PHE A 453 -11.68 28.20 13.12
N ALA A 454 -10.42 28.61 13.14
CA ALA A 454 -9.53 28.49 14.29
C ALA A 454 -8.63 29.72 14.42
N ALA A 455 -8.17 30.01 15.64
CA ALA A 455 -7.23 31.10 15.87
C ALA A 455 -5.88 30.78 15.22
N ASP A 456 -5.39 31.69 14.37
CA ASP A 456 -4.02 31.65 13.87
C ASP A 456 -3.07 32.21 14.94
N GLU A 457 -1.83 31.70 15.01
CA GLU A 457 -0.83 32.19 15.98
C GLU A 457 -0.37 33.63 15.66
N ASP A 458 -0.52 34.05 14.40
CA ASP A 458 -0.05 35.33 13.88
C ASP A 458 -1.17 36.37 13.65
N GLU A 459 -2.44 36.01 13.85
CA GLU A 459 -3.60 36.90 13.63
C GLU A 459 -4.50 37.06 14.86
N ASP A 460 -5.08 38.26 15.04
CA ASP A 460 -6.00 38.57 16.12
C ASP A 460 -7.42 37.98 15.90
N GLU A 461 -7.69 37.42 14.71
CA GLU A 461 -8.99 36.85 14.30
C GLU A 461 -8.87 35.36 13.95
N GLU A 462 -9.96 34.61 14.17
CA GLU A 462 -10.04 33.21 13.76
C GLU A 462 -10.19 33.11 12.24
N MET A 463 -9.29 32.36 11.60
CA MET A 463 -9.21 32.17 10.16
C MET A 463 -9.74 30.80 9.74
N LEU A 464 -10.11 30.65 8.46
CA LEU A 464 -10.51 29.36 7.91
C LEU A 464 -9.37 28.35 8.06
N ASP A 465 -9.63 27.26 8.79
CA ASP A 465 -8.70 26.14 8.93
C ASP A 465 -9.11 25.03 7.94
N SER A 466 -8.28 24.86 6.90
CA SER A 466 -8.50 23.85 5.85
C SER A 466 -8.53 22.42 6.41
N ARG A 467 -7.81 22.12 7.50
CA ARG A 467 -7.83 20.80 8.15
C ARG A 467 -9.16 20.56 8.84
N LEU A 468 -9.71 21.57 9.53
CA LEU A 468 -11.04 21.47 10.15
C LEU A 468 -12.14 21.31 9.09
N LEU A 469 -12.05 22.08 8.00
CA LEU A 469 -12.96 21.97 6.85
C LEU A 469 -12.96 20.55 6.27
N MET A 470 -11.77 20.01 5.96
CA MET A 470 -11.64 18.67 5.40
C MET A 470 -12.05 17.57 6.38
N THR A 471 -11.80 17.75 7.68
CA THR A 471 -12.24 16.81 8.73
C THR A 471 -13.76 16.75 8.80
N ARG A 472 -14.47 17.87 8.73
CA ARG A 472 -15.94 17.84 8.69
C ARG A 472 -16.49 17.21 7.42
N LEU A 473 -15.88 17.50 6.27
CA LEU A 473 -16.26 16.85 5.01
C LEU A 473 -16.06 15.34 5.07
N SER A 474 -14.99 14.86 5.70
CA SER A 474 -14.76 13.43 5.87
C SER A 474 -15.75 12.79 6.87
N GLU A 475 -16.09 13.46 7.95
CA GLU A 475 -17.05 12.96 8.96
C GLU A 475 -18.52 12.96 8.50
N GLY A 476 -18.83 13.37 7.27
CA GLY A 476 -20.22 13.47 6.82
C GLY A 476 -20.97 14.68 7.39
N LEU A 477 -20.26 15.60 8.07
CA LEU A 477 -20.86 16.76 8.73
C LEU A 477 -21.08 17.91 7.73
N PRO A 478 -22.13 18.73 7.91
CA PRO A 478 -22.37 19.89 7.05
C PRO A 478 -21.26 20.92 7.24
N VAL A 479 -20.77 21.47 6.13
CA VAL A 479 -19.80 22.58 6.13
C VAL A 479 -20.44 23.92 5.78
N PHE A 480 -21.54 23.92 5.03
CA PHE A 480 -22.31 25.11 4.71
C PHE A 480 -23.40 25.37 5.74
N ARG A 481 -23.66 26.65 6.01
CA ARG A 481 -24.82 27.08 6.80
C ARG A 481 -26.12 26.82 6.02
N VAL A 482 -27.18 26.47 6.74
CA VAL A 482 -28.48 26.05 6.17
C VAL A 482 -29.17 27.17 5.37
N ASP A 483 -28.90 28.43 5.71
CA ASP A 483 -29.51 29.61 5.08
C ASP A 483 -28.66 30.20 3.93
N ALA A 484 -27.49 29.61 3.62
CA ALA A 484 -26.67 30.01 2.50
C ALA A 484 -27.21 29.42 1.18
N ALA A 485 -28.37 29.89 0.74
CA ALA A 485 -28.86 29.69 -0.62
C ALA A 485 -28.35 30.83 -1.51
N PRO A 486 -27.94 30.58 -2.77
CA PRO A 486 -27.44 31.64 -3.62
C PRO A 486 -28.59 32.60 -3.98
N GLU A 487 -28.50 33.85 -3.55
CA GLU A 487 -29.24 34.94 -4.20
C GLU A 487 -28.62 35.11 -5.58
N GLY A 488 -29.29 34.55 -6.61
CA GLY A 488 -28.79 34.59 -7.98
C GLY A 488 -28.51 36.01 -8.45
N HIS A 489 -27.28 36.22 -8.94
CA HIS A 489 -26.87 37.40 -9.70
C HIS A 489 -26.39 37.01 -11.09
#